data_AF-A0A933T2D0-F1
#
_entry.id   AF-A0A933T2D0-F1
#
_cell.length_a   1.000
_cell.length_b   1.000
_cell.length_c   1.000
_cell.angle_alpha   90.00
_cell.angle_beta   90.00
_cell.angle_gamma   90.00
#
_symmetry.space_group_name_H-M   'P 1'
#
loop_
_entity.id
_entity.type
_entity.pdbx_description
1 polymer ?
#
loop_
_entity_poly.entity_id
_entity_poly.type
_entity_poly.pdbx_seq_one_letter_code
_entity_poly.pdbx_strand_id
1 'polypeptide(L)'
;MGKGSRYCQELGGILDDIHKGNFKKADEEMNKQKAIDYWFNVANYDLKTAGVMFNGGRYLYVGFMCHQVVEKALKGLFVKQHNKIPPYTHNLLTLCAELEIELTEEQKDFFTELNPFNIKARYPEMKEKMGKIINKKKADALLKKTKDVYKWLKLKKK
;
A
#
# COMPACT_ATOMS: atom_id res chain seq x y z
N MET A 1 -8.55 -15.56 23.31
CA MET A 1 -7.55 -16.14 22.38
C MET A 1 -7.96 -15.79 20.96
N GLY A 2 -7.10 -15.05 20.26
CA GLY A 2 -7.49 -14.11 19.20
C GLY A 2 -7.65 -14.72 17.81
N LYS A 3 -8.67 -14.24 17.10
CA LYS A 3 -9.00 -14.52 15.68
C LYS A 3 -7.88 -14.20 14.67
N GLY A 4 -6.74 -13.65 15.12
CA GLY A 4 -5.59 -13.29 14.27
C GLY A 4 -4.77 -14.48 13.76
N SER A 5 -4.75 -15.62 14.47
CA SER A 5 -3.97 -16.80 14.06
C SER A 5 -4.57 -17.52 12.84
N ARG A 6 -5.90 -17.58 12.75
CA ARG A 6 -6.61 -18.27 11.67
C ARG A 6 -6.50 -17.54 10.33
N TYR A 7 -6.49 -16.21 10.35
CA TYR A 7 -6.40 -15.38 9.15
C TYR A 7 -5.01 -15.47 8.47
N CYS A 8 -3.93 -15.56 9.24
CA CYS A 8 -2.59 -15.79 8.71
C CYS A 8 -2.40 -17.21 8.14
N GLN A 9 -3.04 -18.21 8.74
CA GLN A 9 -3.02 -19.59 8.22
C GLN A 9 -3.84 -19.73 6.93
N GLU A 10 -5.01 -19.09 6.86
CA GLU A 10 -5.85 -19.07 5.66
C GLU A 10 -5.18 -18.32 4.49
N LEU A 11 -4.47 -17.21 4.76
CA LEU A 11 -3.71 -16.50 3.72
C LEU A 11 -2.42 -17.23 3.29
N GLY A 12 -1.75 -17.94 4.21
CA GLY A 12 -0.61 -18.79 3.88
C GLY A 12 -1.01 -19.91 2.93
N GLY A 13 -2.14 -20.58 3.19
CA GLY A 13 -2.69 -21.60 2.30
C GLY A 13 -3.04 -21.06 0.91
N ILE A 14 -3.64 -19.87 0.82
CA ILE A 14 -3.95 -19.23 -0.47
C ILE A 14 -2.67 -18.93 -1.28
N LEU A 15 -1.60 -18.49 -0.63
CA LEU A 15 -0.31 -18.22 -1.29
C LEU A 15 0.39 -19.52 -1.75
N ASP A 16 0.30 -20.59 -0.95
CA ASP A 16 0.84 -21.91 -1.29
C ASP A 16 0.05 -22.59 -2.42
N ASP A 17 -1.26 -22.36 -2.47
CA ASP A 17 -2.15 -22.85 -3.52
C ASP A 17 -1.88 -22.17 -4.86
N ILE A 18 -1.66 -20.84 -4.87
CA ILE A 18 -1.17 -20.09 -6.04
C ILE A 18 0.11 -20.73 -6.60
N HIS A 19 0.97 -21.29 -5.75
CA HIS A 19 2.23 -21.93 -6.13
C HIS A 19 2.06 -23.26 -6.89
N LYS A 20 0.92 -23.95 -6.75
CA LYS A 20 0.73 -25.33 -7.23
C LYS A 20 -0.11 -25.46 -8.51
N GLY A 21 -0.67 -24.37 -9.04
CA GLY A 21 -1.16 -24.27 -10.42
C GLY A 21 -2.32 -25.20 -10.83
N ASN A 22 -3.10 -25.76 -9.90
CA ASN A 22 -4.20 -26.68 -10.22
C ASN A 22 -5.56 -26.08 -9.82
N PHE A 23 -6.21 -25.31 -10.72
CA PHE A 23 -7.56 -24.79 -10.42
C PHE A 23 -8.51 -24.80 -11.62
N LYS A 24 -9.79 -25.06 -11.32
CA LYS A 24 -10.91 -24.80 -12.24
C LYS A 24 -11.12 -23.28 -12.32
N LYS A 25 -11.54 -22.77 -13.48
CA LYS A 25 -11.69 -21.32 -13.77
C LYS A 25 -12.44 -20.49 -12.70
N ALA A 26 -13.43 -21.08 -12.01
CA ALA A 26 -14.16 -20.42 -10.93
C ALA A 26 -13.35 -20.31 -9.61
N ASP A 27 -12.49 -21.28 -9.33
CA ASP A 27 -11.59 -21.26 -8.17
C ASP A 27 -10.44 -20.26 -8.39
N GLU A 28 -9.98 -20.11 -9.63
CA GLU A 28 -9.00 -19.09 -10.04
C GLU A 28 -9.53 -17.67 -9.83
N GLU A 29 -10.76 -17.38 -10.27
CA GLU A 29 -11.39 -16.07 -10.08
C GLU A 29 -11.67 -15.77 -8.59
N MET A 30 -12.11 -16.77 -7.82
CA MET A 30 -12.28 -16.62 -6.37
C MET A 30 -10.94 -16.34 -5.67
N ASN A 31 -9.85 -17.00 -6.06
CA ASN A 31 -8.53 -16.79 -5.50
C ASN A 31 -7.92 -15.44 -5.92
N LYS A 32 -8.15 -15.02 -7.17
CA LYS A 32 -7.79 -13.69 -7.66
C LYS A 32 -8.48 -12.58 -6.85
N GLN A 33 -9.80 -12.69 -6.64
CA GLN A 33 -10.55 -11.71 -5.86
C GLN A 33 -10.06 -11.63 -4.41
N LYS A 34 -9.78 -12.77 -3.77
CA LYS A 34 -9.17 -12.82 -2.43
C LYS A 34 -7.80 -12.15 -2.39
N ALA A 35 -6.96 -12.35 -3.40
CA ALA A 35 -5.65 -11.71 -3.49
C ALA A 35 -5.74 -10.18 -3.67
N ILE A 36 -6.68 -9.71 -4.50
CA ILE A 36 -6.97 -8.27 -4.62
C ILE A 36 -7.46 -7.71 -3.27
N ASP A 37 -8.42 -8.38 -2.63
CA ASP A 37 -8.98 -7.96 -1.36
C ASP A 37 -7.94 -7.91 -0.24
N TYR A 38 -7.02 -8.88 -0.22
CA TYR A 38 -5.89 -8.88 0.70
C TYR A 38 -5.10 -7.58 0.63
N TRP A 39 -4.65 -7.17 -0.56
CA TRP A 39 -3.86 -5.94 -0.73
C TRP A 39 -4.59 -4.68 -0.27
N PHE A 40 -5.87 -4.54 -0.63
CA PHE A 40 -6.69 -3.40 -0.19
C PHE A 40 -7.01 -3.43 1.30
N ASN A 41 -7.17 -4.61 1.90
CA ASN A 41 -7.40 -4.75 3.33
C ASN A 41 -6.17 -4.33 4.13
N VAL A 42 -4.97 -4.75 3.70
CA VAL A 42 -3.72 -4.33 4.34
C VAL A 42 -3.45 -2.84 4.10
N ALA A 43 -3.73 -2.30 2.91
CA ALA A 43 -3.65 -0.85 2.66
C ALA A 43 -4.59 -0.05 3.59
N ASN A 44 -5.81 -0.53 3.82
CA ASN A 44 -6.75 0.11 4.74
C ASN A 44 -6.26 0.05 6.19
N TYR A 45 -5.67 -1.07 6.60
CA TYR A 45 -5.07 -1.22 7.93
C TYR A 45 -3.91 -0.23 8.13
N ASP A 46 -3.05 -0.08 7.13
CA ASP A 46 -1.95 0.87 7.15
C ASP A 46 -2.43 2.32 7.23
N LEU A 47 -3.53 2.65 6.55
CA LEU A 47 -4.13 3.99 6.60
C LEU A 47 -4.65 4.33 8.00
N LYS A 48 -5.27 3.36 8.67
CA LYS A 48 -5.68 3.52 10.09
C LYS A 48 -4.46 3.68 11.00
N THR A 49 -3.42 2.89 10.76
CA THR A 49 -2.16 2.98 11.50
C THR A 49 -1.48 4.33 11.31
N ALA A 50 -1.50 4.90 10.10
CA ALA A 50 -1.02 6.26 9.84
C ALA A 50 -1.72 7.30 10.73
N GLY A 51 -3.03 7.15 10.94
CA GLY A 51 -3.79 7.99 11.87
C GLY A 51 -3.36 7.83 13.33
N VAL A 52 -3.10 6.61 13.78
CA VAL A 52 -2.57 6.35 15.14
C VAL A 52 -1.18 6.99 15.31
N MET A 53 -0.30 6.84 14.32
CA MET A 53 1.03 7.44 14.33
C MET A 53 0.97 8.97 14.36
N PHE A 54 0.03 9.56 13.63
CA PHE A 54 -0.20 11.00 13.64
C PHE A 54 -0.61 11.50 15.03
N ASN A 55 -1.59 10.83 15.65
CA ASN A 55 -2.07 11.17 16.99
C ASN A 55 -0.97 10.99 18.06
N GLY A 56 -0.10 9.98 17.90
CA GLY A 56 1.04 9.74 18.77
C GLY A 56 2.26 10.64 18.52
N GLY A 57 2.16 11.64 17.62
CA GLY A 57 3.27 12.55 17.31
C GLY A 57 4.43 11.89 16.54
N ARG A 58 4.21 10.72 15.94
CA ARG A 58 5.20 9.92 15.22
C ARG A 58 5.21 10.28 13.73
N TYR A 59 5.44 11.56 13.40
CA TYR A 59 5.21 12.12 12.06
C TYR A 59 6.02 11.45 10.95
N LEU A 60 7.26 11.06 11.20
CA LEU A 60 8.05 10.29 10.21
C LEU A 60 7.36 8.98 9.82
N TYR A 61 6.79 8.30 10.81
CA TYR A 61 6.04 7.06 10.57
C TYR A 61 4.71 7.32 9.87
N VAL A 62 4.12 8.51 10.00
CA VAL A 62 2.97 8.90 9.16
C VAL A 62 3.37 8.88 7.68
N GLY A 63 4.49 9.51 7.32
CA GLY A 63 4.98 9.49 5.93
C GLY A 63 5.25 8.08 5.41
N PHE A 64 5.89 7.24 6.23
CA PHE A 64 6.12 5.82 5.91
C PHE A 64 4.81 5.06 5.68
N MET A 65 3.84 5.17 6.60
CA MET A 65 2.55 4.49 6.44
C MET A 65 1.77 5.02 5.23
N CYS A 66 1.84 6.33 4.95
CA CYS A 66 1.23 6.91 3.75
C CYS A 66 1.77 6.27 2.46
N HIS A 67 3.09 6.09 2.37
CA HIS A 67 3.71 5.38 1.26
C HIS A 67 3.17 3.94 1.14
N GLN A 68 3.15 3.20 2.25
CA GLN A 68 2.68 1.81 2.28
C GLN A 68 1.22 1.66 1.81
N VAL A 69 0.34 2.60 2.17
CA VAL A 69 -1.06 2.60 1.72
C VAL A 69 -1.15 2.66 0.20
N VAL A 70 -0.42 3.60 -0.42
CA VAL A 70 -0.45 3.79 -1.87
C VAL A 70 0.19 2.59 -2.59
N GLU A 71 1.36 2.14 -2.13
CA GLU A 71 2.06 0.99 -2.71
C GLU A 71 1.17 -0.26 -2.72
N LYS A 72 0.55 -0.59 -1.58
CA LYS A 72 -0.29 -1.77 -1.44
C LYS A 72 -1.56 -1.68 -2.28
N ALA A 73 -2.18 -0.50 -2.38
CA ALA A 73 -3.32 -0.30 -3.25
C ALA A 73 -2.96 -0.51 -4.73
N LEU A 74 -1.82 0.02 -5.20
CA LEU A 74 -1.32 -0.20 -6.55
C LEU A 74 -1.01 -1.68 -6.80
N LYS A 75 -0.40 -2.38 -5.84
CA LYS A 75 -0.17 -3.83 -5.92
C LYS A 75 -1.47 -4.63 -6.01
N GLY A 76 -2.53 -4.21 -5.31
CA GLY A 76 -3.86 -4.79 -5.46
C GLY A 76 -4.45 -4.60 -6.87
N LEU A 77 -4.25 -3.42 -7.47
CA LEU A 77 -4.63 -3.17 -8.87
C LEU A 77 -3.80 -4.00 -9.86
N PHE A 78 -2.51 -4.25 -9.55
CA PHE A 78 -1.64 -5.09 -10.39
C PHE A 78 -2.15 -6.51 -10.45
N VAL A 79 -2.53 -7.11 -9.32
CA VAL A 79 -3.17 -8.43 -9.30
C VAL A 79 -4.47 -8.42 -10.10
N LYS A 80 -5.29 -7.37 -9.99
CA LYS A 80 -6.54 -7.23 -10.76
C LYS A 80 -6.29 -7.27 -12.27
N GLN A 81 -5.36 -6.45 -12.75
CA GLN A 81 -5.07 -6.26 -14.17
C GLN A 81 -4.32 -7.44 -14.78
N HIS A 82 -3.29 -7.93 -14.09
CA HIS A 82 -2.33 -8.86 -14.69
C HIS A 82 -2.49 -10.31 -14.22
N ASN A 83 -3.30 -10.56 -13.17
CA ASN A 83 -3.43 -11.86 -12.51
C ASN A 83 -2.07 -12.49 -12.15
N LYS A 84 -1.11 -11.66 -11.71
CA LYS A 84 0.27 -12.04 -11.40
C LYS A 84 0.69 -11.47 -10.05
N ILE A 85 1.77 -12.03 -9.52
CA ILE A 85 2.46 -11.48 -8.35
C ILE A 85 2.95 -10.07 -8.68
N PRO A 86 2.66 -9.06 -7.85
CA PRO A 86 3.13 -7.70 -8.08
C PRO A 86 4.66 -7.61 -8.06
N PRO A 87 5.26 -6.69 -8.83
CA PRO A 87 6.70 -6.54 -8.91
C PRO A 87 7.31 -6.18 -7.55
N TYR A 88 8.53 -6.67 -7.30
CA TYR A 88 9.29 -6.39 -6.08
C TYR A 88 9.95 -5.00 -6.15
N THR A 89 9.11 -3.97 -6.22
CA THR A 89 9.49 -2.56 -6.18
C THR A 89 8.63 -1.82 -5.16
N HIS A 90 9.17 -0.70 -4.70
CA HIS A 90 8.51 0.26 -3.84
C HIS A 90 8.33 1.63 -4.52
N ASN A 91 8.78 1.77 -5.77
CA ASN A 91 8.62 3.03 -6.48
C ASN A 91 7.17 3.14 -6.99
N LEU A 92 6.43 4.11 -6.45
CA LEU A 92 5.01 4.32 -6.77
C LEU A 92 4.81 4.71 -8.24
N LEU A 93 5.74 5.46 -8.83
CA LEU A 93 5.66 5.87 -10.24
C LEU A 93 5.91 4.68 -11.17
N THR A 94 6.87 3.81 -10.84
CA THR A 94 7.11 2.56 -11.57
C THR A 94 5.86 1.68 -11.54
N LEU A 95 5.23 1.52 -10.37
CA LEU A 95 3.98 0.75 -10.27
C LEU A 95 2.85 1.36 -11.12
N CYS A 96 2.75 2.69 -11.20
CA CYS A 96 1.74 3.33 -12.07
C CYS A 96 2.02 3.10 -13.54
N ALA A 97 3.28 3.13 -13.97
CA ALA A 97 3.66 2.85 -15.35
C ALA A 97 3.31 1.41 -15.76
N GLU A 98 3.62 0.42 -14.90
CA GLU A 98 3.25 -0.99 -15.10
C GLU A 98 1.73 -1.25 -15.14
N LEU A 99 0.95 -0.33 -14.57
CA LEU A 99 -0.51 -0.36 -14.56
C LEU A 99 -1.13 0.52 -15.65
N GLU A 100 -0.31 1.23 -16.42
CA GLU A 100 -0.76 2.23 -17.40
C GLU A 100 -1.73 3.26 -16.77
N ILE A 101 -1.49 3.60 -15.49
CA ILE A 101 -2.29 4.60 -14.77
C ILE A 101 -1.76 5.98 -15.12
N GLU A 102 -2.58 6.74 -15.83
CA GLU A 102 -2.37 8.18 -16.00
C GLU A 102 -2.59 8.92 -14.68
N LEU A 103 -1.55 9.64 -14.25
CA LEU A 103 -1.58 10.49 -13.07
C LEU A 103 -1.77 11.94 -13.50
N THR A 104 -2.54 12.70 -12.71
CA THR A 104 -2.47 14.16 -12.80
C THR A 104 -1.09 14.63 -12.30
N GLU A 105 -0.65 15.83 -12.71
CA GLU A 105 0.60 16.41 -12.20
C GLU A 105 0.61 16.48 -10.67
N GLU A 106 -0.53 16.84 -10.06
CA GLU A 106 -0.66 16.87 -8.60
C GLU A 106 -0.43 15.49 -7.95
N GLN A 107 -0.90 14.41 -8.57
CA GLN A 107 -0.71 13.04 -8.08
C GLN A 107 0.74 12.60 -8.28
N LYS A 108 1.34 12.93 -9.42
CA LYS A 108 2.73 12.62 -9.74
C LYS A 108 3.71 13.29 -8.76
N ASP A 109 3.49 14.56 -8.46
CA ASP A 109 4.26 15.30 -7.45
C ASP A 109 4.15 14.64 -6.08
N PHE A 110 2.92 14.24 -5.70
CA PHE A 110 2.69 13.59 -4.43
C PHE A 110 3.33 12.21 -4.32
N PHE A 111 3.31 11.42 -5.39
CA PHE A 111 3.92 10.08 -5.40
C PHE A 111 5.44 10.20 -5.35
N THR A 112 6.00 11.20 -6.03
CA THR A 112 7.41 11.57 -5.92
C THR A 112 7.79 11.96 -4.50
N GLU A 113 6.93 12.73 -3.82
CA GLU A 113 7.11 13.12 -2.43
C GLU A 113 7.05 11.92 -1.45
N LEU A 114 6.18 10.95 -1.73
CA LEU A 114 6.01 9.76 -0.88
C LEU A 114 7.14 8.73 -1.03
N ASN A 115 7.74 8.59 -2.22
CA ASN A 115 8.76 7.57 -2.53
C ASN A 115 9.93 7.51 -1.50
N PRO A 116 10.53 8.63 -1.07
CA PRO A 116 11.61 8.62 -0.11
C PRO A 116 11.26 8.03 1.26
N PHE A 117 9.98 8.06 1.68
CA PHE A 117 9.58 7.61 3.01
C PHE A 117 9.72 6.10 3.21
N ASN A 118 9.68 5.30 2.15
CA ASN A 118 9.85 3.85 2.25
C ASN A 118 11.21 3.42 2.81
N ILE A 119 12.29 4.06 2.35
CA ILE A 119 13.66 3.69 2.70
C ILE A 119 14.13 4.53 3.90
N LYS A 120 13.85 5.83 3.88
CA LYS A 120 14.48 6.79 4.80
C LYS A 120 13.94 6.73 6.22
N ALA A 121 12.74 6.17 6.45
CA ALA A 121 12.22 5.98 7.80
C ALA A 121 12.99 4.91 8.62
N ARG A 122 13.79 4.07 7.94
CA ARG A 122 14.49 2.92 8.54
C ARG A 122 15.91 3.22 9.02
N TYR A 123 16.54 4.30 8.54
CA TYR A 123 17.93 4.64 8.87
C TYR A 123 18.01 5.76 9.92
N PRO A 124 18.74 5.58 11.04
CA PRO A 124 18.80 6.57 12.13
C PRO A 124 19.25 7.98 11.69
N GLU A 125 20.25 8.05 10.83
CA GLU A 125 20.81 9.28 10.27
C GLU A 125 19.82 10.06 9.39
N MET A 126 18.96 9.33 8.65
CA MET A 126 17.88 9.92 7.86
C MET A 126 16.68 10.27 8.73
N LYS A 127 16.42 9.51 9.80
CA LYS A 127 15.34 9.78 10.76
C LYS A 127 15.51 11.12 11.45
N GLU A 128 16.74 11.52 11.79
CA GLU A 128 17.00 12.82 12.39
C GLU A 128 16.79 13.96 11.39
N LYS A 129 17.33 13.83 10.16
CA LYS A 129 17.17 14.83 9.09
C LYS A 129 15.71 14.97 8.65
N MET A 130 15.02 13.85 8.42
CA MET A 130 13.61 13.83 8.04
C MET A 130 12.69 14.23 9.19
N GLY A 131 13.04 13.92 10.44
CA GLY A 131 12.29 14.38 11.62
C GLY A 131 12.22 15.90 11.73
N LYS A 132 13.26 16.60 11.25
CA LYS A 132 13.28 18.08 11.15
C LYS A 132 12.42 18.60 9.99
N ILE A 133 12.21 17.79 8.94
CA ILE A 133 11.43 18.15 7.75
C ILE A 133 9.94 17.85 7.94
N ILE A 134 9.59 16.71 8.54
CA ILE A 134 8.21 16.25 8.71
C ILE A 134 7.66 16.67 10.07
N ASN A 135 7.13 17.89 10.10
CA ASN A 135 6.38 18.38 11.24
C ASN A 135 4.91 17.91 11.19
N LYS A 136 4.14 18.25 12.23
CA LYS A 136 2.70 17.93 12.33
C LYS A 136 1.91 18.40 11.10
N LYS A 137 2.15 19.62 10.62
CA LYS A 137 1.45 20.20 9.47
C LYS A 137 1.70 19.38 8.20
N LYS A 138 2.95 19.01 7.96
CA LYS A 138 3.32 18.20 6.79
C LYS A 138 2.76 16.77 6.88
N ALA A 139 2.81 16.15 8.05
CA ALA A 139 2.22 14.84 8.27
C ALA A 139 0.70 14.83 8.08
N ASP A 140 0.00 15.87 8.53
CA ASP A 140 -1.44 16.03 8.32
C ASP A 140 -1.78 16.15 6.82
N ALA A 141 -1.00 16.96 6.09
CA ALA A 141 -1.16 17.12 4.64
C ALA A 141 -0.93 15.79 3.90
N LEU A 142 0.14 15.06 4.23
CA LEU A 142 0.42 13.73 3.68
C LEU A 142 -0.72 12.75 3.96
N LEU A 143 -1.22 12.71 5.20
CA LEU A 143 -2.29 11.81 5.59
C LEU A 143 -3.62 12.12 4.88
N LYS A 144 -3.98 13.41 4.77
CA LYS A 144 -5.18 13.85 4.03
C LYS A 144 -5.08 13.46 2.55
N LYS A 145 -3.99 13.84 1.89
CA LYS A 145 -3.79 13.53 0.47
C LYS A 145 -3.72 12.03 0.19
N THR A 146 -3.13 11.25 1.10
CA THR A 146 -3.17 9.78 1.02
C THR A 146 -4.58 9.23 1.10
N LYS A 147 -5.46 9.76 1.97
CA LYS A 147 -6.87 9.33 2.04
C LYS A 147 -7.57 9.56 0.71
N ASP A 148 -7.32 10.70 0.06
CA ASP A 148 -7.97 11.05 -1.20
C ASP A 148 -7.46 10.18 -2.36
N VAL A 149 -6.13 10.02 -2.48
CA VAL A 149 -5.51 9.09 -3.43
C VAL A 149 -5.98 7.65 -3.21
N TYR A 150 -6.07 7.20 -1.96
CA TYR A 150 -6.52 5.85 -1.66
C TYR A 150 -7.99 5.63 -2.07
N LYS A 151 -8.87 6.61 -1.84
CA LYS A 151 -10.25 6.56 -2.35
C LYS A 151 -10.26 6.49 -3.88
N TRP A 152 -9.45 7.31 -4.55
CA TRP A 152 -9.34 7.30 -6.01
C TRP A 152 -8.83 5.95 -6.56
N LEU A 153 -7.79 5.36 -5.96
CA LEU A 153 -7.32 4.01 -6.33
C LEU A 153 -8.39 2.93 -6.08
N LYS A 154 -9.18 3.04 -5.01
CA LYS A 154 -10.31 2.14 -4.76
C LYS A 154 -11.42 2.25 -5.82
N LEU A 155 -11.60 3.40 -6.47
CA LEU A 155 -12.56 3.50 -7.58
C LEU A 155 -12.11 2.68 -8.78
N LYS A 156 -10.79 2.58 -9.02
CA LYS A 156 -10.20 1.72 -10.06
C LYS A 156 -10.25 0.23 -9.70
N LYS A 157 -10.51 -0.12 -8.43
CA LYS A 157 -10.72 -1.50 -8.00
C LYS A 157 -12.05 -2.06 -8.53
N LYS A 158 -13.10 -1.24 -8.58
CA LYS A 158 -14.41 -1.62 -9.16
C LYS A 158 -14.25 -1.98 -10.62
#